data_AF-A0A423J7V1-F1
#
_entry.id   AF-A0A423J7V1-F1
#
_cell.length_a   1.000
_cell.length_b   1.000
_cell.length_c   1.000
_cell.angle_alpha   90.00
_cell.angle_beta   90.00
_cell.angle_gamma   90.00
#
_symmetry.space_group_name_H-M   'P 1'
#
loop_
_entity.id
_entity.type
_entity.pdbx_description
1 polymer ?
#
loop_
_entity_poly.entity_id
_entity_poly.type
_entity_poly.pdbx_seq_one_letter_code
_entity_poly.pdbx_strand_id
1 'polypeptide(L)'
;MDFLSSRSESAIRKEIRGIRDSYHHYWDLLAELLQNSRDAINRKKKIGGETTQFFIHMTIDAASNTVSVIDNGIGIPESKLHEMLAPGGGDKDGSGEEVGEKGVGLTYVVFSGNNFSIESKVRDANVAAGKVQSAQAWLNEYPGSHRPLFLEESINDSPSNYNIASPRDGQPAASYPLDSFTKISVGNITPIEGDVNIFSLTGPQLKDLIRTRTAVGVTRRLINSGEPLEFDFYLTLKLPSGQSTEKIDACYRAPHELIKDSDTISLQAVRDAFVSKTDVLARRKFVGSKTVYSVSTVVVDGWTVDVYGVMFPYNSTFRQLSKNPLNLISDEAEESEGAYLFQSGIFVGTKGMPTGMRIEPPAGGRYPAYYKRCFFLVESADLKFDLGRKSLHYKFTRRLQNAVAEVFKKFEDVAPSQGEGRPVANEGQKTETQRRIELQTEWNYARGLADLGEPRIPFAKIPSGQEAGVAAIFHELLGSGELKGYRTYKTGYGARYDMHAACTVSDGQSIEAVIEFKHNLQSLIKDLEDGRKSFTDVNLLVAWDADVQLLKKGGFELDILSDGYFNGVTHCLTIPVPGVSPIEVILLRTFFDRKRSAK
;
A
#
# COMPACT_ATOMS: atom_id res chain seq x y z
N MET A 1 21.31 -42.78 -17.09
CA MET A 1 20.62 -42.09 -15.99
C MET A 1 19.82 -40.98 -16.64
N ASP A 2 18.50 -41.08 -16.61
CA ASP A 2 17.64 -40.02 -17.12
C ASP A 2 17.58 -38.91 -16.06
N PHE A 3 18.42 -37.89 -16.25
CA PHE A 3 18.59 -36.80 -15.30
C PHE A 3 17.40 -35.84 -15.26
N LEU A 4 16.39 -36.04 -16.11
CA LEU A 4 15.18 -35.22 -16.19
C LEU A 4 13.95 -35.86 -15.52
N SER A 5 13.90 -37.18 -15.39
CA SER A 5 12.75 -37.87 -14.76
C SER A 5 12.80 -37.95 -13.24
N SER A 6 13.99 -37.85 -12.62
CA SER A 6 14.15 -37.92 -11.17
C SER A 6 14.48 -36.56 -10.56
N ARG A 7 13.46 -35.78 -10.15
CA ARG A 7 13.68 -34.55 -9.39
C ARG A 7 14.09 -34.89 -7.95
N SER A 8 15.21 -34.33 -7.49
CA SER A 8 15.64 -34.49 -6.10
C SER A 8 14.69 -33.79 -5.13
N GLU A 9 14.62 -34.26 -3.88
CA GLU A 9 13.78 -33.64 -2.85
C GLU A 9 14.13 -32.16 -2.65
N SER A 10 15.43 -31.83 -2.67
CA SER A 10 15.92 -30.46 -2.58
C SER A 10 15.43 -29.59 -3.74
N ALA A 11 15.40 -30.12 -4.97
CA ALA A 11 14.90 -29.38 -6.13
C ALA A 11 13.39 -29.08 -6.04
N ILE A 12 12.59 -30.05 -5.55
CA ILE A 12 11.15 -29.88 -5.33
C ILE A 12 10.90 -28.85 -4.22
N ARG A 13 11.61 -28.97 -3.09
CA ARG A 13 11.50 -28.01 -1.98
C ARG A 13 11.87 -26.59 -2.44
N LYS A 14 12.95 -26.44 -3.23
CA LYS A 14 13.38 -25.15 -3.78
C LYS A 14 12.34 -24.53 -4.71
N GLU A 15 11.70 -25.33 -5.56
CA GLU A 15 10.61 -24.87 -6.43
C GLU A 15 9.41 -24.38 -5.62
N ILE A 16 8.94 -25.18 -4.65
CA ILE A 16 7.79 -24.80 -3.81
C ILE A 16 8.11 -23.58 -2.95
N ARG A 17 9.35 -23.45 -2.43
CA ARG A 17 9.82 -22.23 -1.77
C ARG A 17 9.75 -21.05 -2.73
N GLY A 18 10.23 -21.20 -3.97
CA GLY A 18 10.11 -20.15 -4.98
C GLY A 18 8.68 -19.74 -5.28
N ILE A 19 7.73 -20.69 -5.28
CA ILE A 19 6.29 -20.40 -5.37
C ILE A 19 5.82 -19.63 -4.13
N ARG A 20 6.14 -20.09 -2.92
CA ARG A 20 5.72 -19.43 -1.67
C ARG A 20 6.29 -18.03 -1.53
N ASP A 21 7.58 -17.87 -1.82
CA ASP A 21 8.27 -16.59 -1.87
C ASP A 21 7.72 -15.72 -3.01
N SER A 22 6.91 -16.28 -3.91
CA SER A 22 6.15 -15.52 -4.91
C SER A 22 4.91 -14.80 -4.35
N TYR A 23 4.55 -15.04 -3.10
CA TYR A 23 3.44 -14.42 -2.37
C TYR A 23 4.03 -13.70 -1.16
N HIS A 24 3.73 -12.41 -1.03
CA HIS A 24 4.42 -11.51 -0.08
C HIS A 24 3.49 -10.83 0.90
N HIS A 25 2.17 -10.96 0.72
CA HIS A 25 1.20 -10.28 1.55
C HIS A 25 0.49 -11.28 2.46
N TYR A 26 0.23 -10.86 3.70
CA TYR A 26 -0.53 -11.65 4.67
C TYR A 26 -1.93 -12.09 4.20
N TRP A 27 -2.50 -11.43 3.19
CA TRP A 27 -3.81 -11.75 2.61
C TRP A 27 -3.77 -12.66 1.38
N ASP A 28 -2.60 -13.03 0.87
CA ASP A 28 -2.46 -13.78 -0.39
C ASP A 28 -3.19 -15.14 -0.36
N LEU A 29 -3.18 -15.82 0.79
CA LEU A 29 -3.97 -17.04 0.99
C LEU A 29 -5.47 -16.82 0.77
N LEU A 30 -6.00 -15.72 1.30
CA LEU A 30 -7.42 -15.37 1.13
C LEU A 30 -7.72 -15.05 -0.34
N ALA A 31 -6.81 -14.30 -0.99
CA ALA A 31 -6.95 -13.93 -2.39
C ALA A 31 -7.00 -15.17 -3.30
N GLU A 32 -6.09 -16.13 -3.12
CA GLU A 32 -6.04 -17.36 -3.92
C GLU A 32 -7.26 -18.27 -3.71
N LEU A 33 -7.68 -18.48 -2.45
CA LEU A 33 -8.86 -19.31 -2.15
C LEU A 33 -10.15 -18.72 -2.76
N LEU A 34 -10.37 -17.42 -2.57
CA LEU A 34 -11.57 -16.73 -3.06
C LEU A 34 -11.58 -16.60 -4.58
N GLN A 35 -10.41 -16.45 -5.19
CA GLN A 35 -10.30 -16.42 -6.63
C GLN A 35 -10.55 -17.78 -7.27
N ASN A 36 -10.03 -18.87 -6.70
CA ASN A 36 -10.36 -20.23 -7.16
C ASN A 36 -11.87 -20.48 -7.11
N SER A 37 -12.51 -20.03 -6.03
CA SER A 37 -13.97 -20.11 -5.85
C SER A 37 -14.73 -19.32 -6.91
N ARG A 38 -14.31 -18.07 -7.19
CA ARG A 38 -14.92 -17.23 -8.25
C ARG A 38 -14.70 -17.80 -9.65
N ASP A 39 -13.50 -18.29 -9.95
CA ASP A 39 -13.18 -18.94 -11.23
C ASP A 39 -14.08 -20.18 -11.41
N ALA A 40 -14.28 -21.01 -10.37
CA ALA A 40 -15.16 -22.17 -10.39
C ALA A 40 -16.64 -21.83 -10.64
N ILE A 41 -17.13 -20.76 -10.01
CA ILE A 41 -18.49 -20.22 -10.26
C ILE A 41 -18.62 -19.73 -11.69
N ASN A 42 -17.64 -18.98 -12.20
CA ASN A 42 -17.67 -18.46 -13.57
C ASN A 42 -17.65 -19.57 -14.61
N ARG A 43 -16.88 -20.65 -14.41
CA ARG A 43 -16.94 -21.84 -15.27
C ARG A 43 -18.32 -22.50 -15.26
N LYS A 44 -18.92 -22.67 -14.07
CA LYS A 44 -20.27 -23.24 -13.94
C LYS A 44 -21.32 -22.40 -14.66
N LYS A 45 -21.24 -21.07 -14.55
CA LYS A 45 -22.11 -20.13 -15.29
C LYS A 45 -22.00 -20.30 -16.81
N LYS A 46 -20.79 -20.49 -17.35
CA LYS A 46 -20.57 -20.67 -18.79
C LYS A 46 -21.15 -21.98 -19.32
N ILE A 47 -21.06 -23.06 -18.54
CA ILE A 47 -21.67 -24.35 -18.89
C ILE A 47 -23.20 -24.26 -18.85
N GLY A 48 -23.74 -23.42 -17.96
CA GLY A 48 -25.17 -23.27 -17.75
C GLY A 48 -25.79 -24.40 -16.93
N GLY A 49 -27.12 -24.39 -16.84
CA GLY A 49 -27.90 -25.36 -16.07
C GLY A 49 -28.94 -24.70 -15.16
N GLU A 50 -29.48 -25.48 -14.22
CA GLU A 50 -30.56 -25.05 -13.33
C GLU A 50 -30.10 -24.17 -12.16
N THR A 51 -28.81 -24.23 -11.80
CA THR A 51 -28.22 -23.41 -10.74
C THR A 51 -28.18 -21.94 -11.17
N THR A 52 -29.04 -21.12 -10.57
CA THR A 52 -29.10 -19.67 -10.82
C THR A 52 -28.55 -18.84 -9.66
N GLN A 53 -28.34 -19.46 -8.49
CA GLN A 53 -27.82 -18.81 -7.29
C GLN A 53 -26.43 -19.37 -6.95
N PHE A 54 -25.47 -18.48 -6.81
CA PHE A 54 -24.07 -18.82 -6.53
C PHE A 54 -23.64 -18.23 -5.21
N PHE A 55 -22.83 -18.96 -4.46
CA PHE A 55 -22.29 -18.49 -3.19
C PHE A 55 -20.84 -18.86 -2.99
N ILE A 56 -20.18 -18.07 -2.15
CA ILE A 56 -18.90 -18.39 -1.54
C ILE A 56 -19.05 -18.14 -0.04
N HIS A 57 -18.69 -19.12 0.78
CA HIS A 57 -18.67 -18.98 2.23
C HIS A 57 -17.26 -19.21 2.76
N MET A 58 -16.68 -18.17 3.34
CA MET A 58 -15.39 -18.20 4.03
C MET A 58 -15.60 -18.30 5.55
N THR A 59 -14.84 -19.19 6.19
CA THR A 59 -14.72 -19.29 7.64
C THR A 59 -13.27 -19.00 8.05
N ILE A 60 -13.07 -18.08 8.99
CA ILE A 60 -11.79 -17.80 9.64
C ILE A 60 -11.91 -18.20 11.10
N ASP A 61 -11.08 -19.15 11.52
CA ASP A 61 -11.02 -19.68 12.88
C ASP A 61 -9.69 -19.26 13.53
N ALA A 62 -9.79 -18.28 14.43
CA ALA A 62 -8.63 -17.70 15.09
C ALA A 62 -8.05 -18.58 16.21
N ALA A 63 -8.81 -19.57 16.70
CA ALA A 63 -8.32 -20.48 17.74
C ALA A 63 -7.40 -21.56 17.16
N SER A 64 -7.68 -22.01 15.93
CA SER A 64 -6.90 -23.04 15.23
C SER A 64 -6.00 -22.51 14.12
N ASN A 65 -6.01 -21.19 13.88
CA ASN A 65 -5.41 -20.53 12.71
C ASN A 65 -5.80 -21.25 11.42
N THR A 66 -7.11 -21.39 11.20
CA THR A 66 -7.67 -22.12 10.06
C THR A 66 -8.50 -21.19 9.20
N VAL A 67 -8.29 -21.28 7.89
CA VAL A 67 -9.15 -20.66 6.86
C VAL A 67 -9.82 -21.78 6.08
N SER A 68 -11.13 -21.72 5.95
CA SER A 68 -11.91 -22.62 5.10
C SER A 68 -12.76 -21.83 4.14
N VAL A 69 -12.86 -22.28 2.88
CA VAL A 69 -13.73 -21.68 1.87
C VAL A 69 -14.51 -22.79 1.19
N ILE A 70 -15.82 -22.60 1.04
CA ILE A 70 -16.69 -23.45 0.23
C ILE A 70 -17.43 -22.60 -0.81
N ASP A 71 -17.51 -23.11 -2.04
CA ASP A 71 -18.27 -22.54 -3.14
C ASP A 71 -19.15 -23.60 -3.81
N ASN A 72 -20.22 -23.18 -4.49
CA ASN A 72 -21.05 -24.08 -5.32
C ASN A 72 -20.75 -23.99 -6.82
N GLY A 73 -19.48 -23.74 -7.16
CA GLY A 73 -18.96 -23.73 -8.52
C GLY A 73 -18.89 -25.12 -9.14
N ILE A 74 -18.13 -25.27 -10.22
CA ILE A 74 -18.12 -26.48 -11.07
C ILE A 74 -17.58 -27.75 -10.39
N GLY A 75 -16.81 -27.61 -9.30
CA GLY A 75 -16.12 -28.73 -8.66
C GLY A 75 -14.83 -29.15 -9.41
N ILE A 76 -14.09 -30.06 -8.80
CA ILE A 76 -12.84 -30.65 -9.31
C ILE A 76 -13.05 -32.16 -9.37
N PRO A 77 -12.90 -32.80 -10.53
CA PRO A 77 -13.04 -34.25 -10.63
C PRO A 77 -11.86 -34.96 -9.97
N GLU A 78 -12.11 -36.13 -9.39
CA GLU A 78 -11.10 -36.95 -8.68
C GLU A 78 -9.84 -37.18 -9.51
N SER A 79 -10.02 -37.51 -10.80
CA SER A 79 -8.93 -37.74 -11.76
C SER A 79 -7.98 -36.54 -11.96
N LYS A 80 -8.42 -35.32 -11.64
CA LYS A 80 -7.65 -34.08 -11.79
C LYS A 80 -7.01 -33.61 -10.49
N LEU A 81 -7.39 -34.19 -9.35
CA LEU A 81 -6.99 -33.67 -8.04
C LEU A 81 -5.48 -33.74 -7.82
N HIS A 82 -4.85 -34.88 -8.16
CA HIS A 82 -3.40 -35.05 -8.08
C HIS A 82 -2.64 -34.09 -9.00
N GLU A 83 -3.15 -33.86 -10.22
CA GLU A 83 -2.57 -32.91 -11.18
C GLU A 83 -2.64 -31.47 -10.63
N MET A 84 -3.80 -31.04 -10.14
CA MET A 84 -4.02 -29.67 -9.66
C MET A 84 -3.25 -29.33 -8.38
N LEU A 85 -2.92 -30.32 -7.54
CA LEU A 85 -2.14 -30.12 -6.32
C LEU A 85 -0.62 -30.04 -6.62
N ALA A 86 -0.17 -30.60 -7.74
CA ALA A 86 1.24 -30.62 -8.11
C ALA A 86 1.75 -29.24 -8.56
N PRO A 87 3.01 -28.87 -8.26
CA PRO A 87 3.60 -27.61 -8.74
C PRO A 87 3.53 -27.49 -10.27
N GLY A 88 2.90 -26.43 -10.77
CA GLY A 88 2.74 -26.18 -12.20
C GLY A 88 1.64 -26.99 -12.87
N GLY A 89 0.90 -27.81 -12.11
CA GLY A 89 -0.28 -28.52 -12.58
C GLY A 89 -1.54 -27.67 -12.49
N GLY A 90 -2.42 -27.77 -13.49
CA GLY A 90 -3.64 -26.98 -13.52
C GLY A 90 -4.56 -27.40 -14.65
N ASP A 91 -5.86 -27.20 -14.44
CA ASP A 91 -6.91 -27.61 -15.38
C ASP A 91 -7.33 -26.47 -16.33
N LYS A 92 -6.38 -25.61 -16.74
CA LYS A 92 -6.70 -24.37 -17.48
C LYS A 92 -6.38 -24.52 -18.96
N ASP A 93 -7.38 -24.28 -19.80
CA ASP A 93 -7.33 -24.39 -21.28
C ASP A 93 -6.78 -23.13 -21.97
N GLY A 94 -6.47 -22.07 -21.23
CA GLY A 94 -5.93 -20.82 -21.76
C GLY A 94 -6.97 -19.86 -22.34
N SER A 95 -8.27 -20.07 -22.10
CA SER A 95 -9.41 -19.29 -22.64
C SER A 95 -9.49 -17.81 -22.20
N GLY A 96 -8.52 -17.29 -21.44
CA GLY A 96 -8.33 -15.85 -21.21
C GLY A 96 -9.31 -15.16 -20.25
N GLU A 97 -10.48 -15.74 -19.96
CA GLU A 97 -11.50 -15.12 -19.09
C GLU A 97 -11.34 -15.41 -17.59
N GLU A 98 -10.44 -16.32 -17.22
CA GLU A 98 -10.17 -16.68 -15.82
C GLU A 98 -9.15 -15.76 -15.16
N VAL A 99 -9.30 -15.51 -13.86
CA VAL A 99 -8.39 -14.63 -13.12
C VAL A 99 -7.05 -15.31 -12.83
N GLY A 100 -7.04 -16.64 -12.67
CA GLY A 100 -5.80 -17.41 -12.48
C GLY A 100 -5.22 -17.87 -13.80
N GLU A 101 -3.92 -17.69 -14.04
CA GLU A 101 -3.31 -17.98 -15.35
C GLU A 101 -2.25 -19.09 -15.33
N LYS A 102 -1.72 -19.49 -14.15
CA LYS A 102 -0.44 -20.24 -14.08
C LYS A 102 -0.44 -21.55 -13.29
N GLY A 103 -1.56 -21.98 -12.70
CA GLY A 103 -1.64 -23.31 -12.07
C GLY A 103 -0.72 -23.53 -10.85
N VAL A 104 -0.43 -22.48 -10.06
CA VAL A 104 0.40 -22.61 -8.83
C VAL A 104 -0.31 -22.23 -7.54
N GLY A 105 -1.50 -21.63 -7.64
CA GLY A 105 -2.23 -21.09 -6.49
C GLY A 105 -2.62 -22.19 -5.50
N LEU A 106 -3.08 -23.35 -5.98
CA LEU A 106 -3.44 -24.45 -5.09
C LEU A 106 -2.21 -25.06 -4.40
N THR A 107 -1.08 -25.17 -5.09
CA THR A 107 0.20 -25.55 -4.46
C THR A 107 0.56 -24.55 -3.35
N TYR A 108 0.47 -23.24 -3.60
CA TYR A 108 0.71 -22.24 -2.56
C TYR A 108 -0.21 -22.45 -1.34
N VAL A 109 -1.51 -22.66 -1.57
CA VAL A 109 -2.52 -22.90 -0.52
C VAL A 109 -2.15 -24.14 0.33
N VAL A 110 -1.78 -25.26 -0.30
CA VAL A 110 -1.36 -26.50 0.40
C VAL A 110 -0.19 -26.24 1.35
N PHE A 111 0.79 -25.44 0.92
CA PHE A 111 2.01 -25.16 1.68
C PHE A 111 1.93 -23.92 2.59
N SER A 112 0.76 -23.28 2.68
CA SER A 112 0.52 -22.12 3.56
C SER A 112 0.27 -22.51 5.03
N GLY A 113 -0.01 -23.79 5.30
CA GLY A 113 -0.21 -24.32 6.65
C GLY A 113 0.21 -25.79 6.75
N ASN A 114 -0.06 -26.39 7.91
CA ASN A 114 0.28 -27.78 8.16
C ASN A 114 -0.88 -28.74 7.94
N ASN A 115 -2.12 -28.27 7.90
CA ASN A 115 -3.30 -29.12 7.70
C ASN A 115 -4.10 -28.62 6.51
N PHE A 116 -3.88 -29.20 5.34
CA PHE A 116 -4.71 -28.94 4.17
C PHE A 116 -5.75 -30.05 4.02
N SER A 117 -6.99 -29.69 3.68
CA SER A 117 -8.00 -30.62 3.20
C SER A 117 -8.79 -30.05 2.04
N ILE A 118 -9.25 -30.94 1.17
CA ILE A 118 -10.13 -30.61 0.06
C ILE A 118 -11.26 -31.63 -0.02
N GLU A 119 -12.47 -31.13 -0.26
CA GLU A 119 -13.66 -31.91 -0.62
C GLU A 119 -14.22 -31.26 -1.89
N SER A 120 -14.45 -32.03 -2.95
CA SER A 120 -14.96 -31.48 -4.20
C SER A 120 -15.89 -32.46 -4.89
N LYS A 121 -16.94 -31.92 -5.51
CA LYS A 121 -17.94 -32.69 -6.22
C LYS A 121 -18.23 -32.02 -7.55
N VAL A 122 -18.12 -32.78 -8.63
CA VAL A 122 -18.67 -32.41 -9.94
C VAL A 122 -20.10 -32.95 -10.02
N ARG A 123 -20.95 -32.31 -10.83
CA ARG A 123 -22.32 -32.77 -11.06
C ARG A 123 -22.34 -34.26 -11.45
N ASP A 124 -23.26 -35.01 -10.85
CA ASP A 124 -23.47 -36.45 -11.07
C ASP A 124 -22.25 -37.35 -10.77
N ALA A 125 -21.26 -36.85 -10.04
CA ALA A 125 -20.09 -37.60 -9.59
C ALA A 125 -20.08 -37.80 -8.06
N ASN A 126 -19.28 -38.78 -7.62
CA ASN A 126 -18.96 -38.95 -6.20
C ASN A 126 -18.08 -37.79 -5.71
N VAL A 127 -18.07 -37.57 -4.39
CA VAL A 127 -17.19 -36.58 -3.78
C VAL A 127 -15.75 -37.10 -3.81
N ALA A 128 -14.85 -36.32 -4.41
CA ALA A 128 -13.42 -36.48 -4.29
C ALA A 128 -12.94 -35.75 -3.04
N ALA A 129 -12.22 -36.42 -2.15
CA ALA A 129 -11.73 -35.80 -0.93
C ALA A 129 -10.35 -36.32 -0.52
N GLY A 130 -9.63 -35.49 0.24
CA GLY A 130 -8.40 -35.90 0.89
C GLY A 130 -7.69 -34.77 1.60
N LYS A 131 -6.56 -35.12 2.19
CA LYS A 131 -5.79 -34.21 3.06
C LYS A 131 -4.29 -34.31 2.85
N VAL A 132 -3.60 -33.23 3.20
CA VAL A 132 -2.15 -33.15 3.28
C VAL A 132 -1.77 -32.64 4.66
N GLN A 133 -0.88 -33.34 5.34
CA GLN A 133 -0.41 -32.99 6.69
C GLN A 133 1.07 -32.61 6.68
N SER A 134 1.45 -31.72 7.60
CA SER A 134 2.84 -31.27 7.84
C SER A 134 3.52 -30.64 6.61
N ALA A 135 2.76 -30.09 5.66
CA ALA A 135 3.28 -29.55 4.40
C ALA A 135 4.25 -28.38 4.63
N GLN A 136 3.84 -27.37 5.40
CA GLN A 136 4.70 -26.23 5.73
C GLN A 136 5.90 -26.66 6.58
N ALA A 137 5.71 -27.60 7.52
CA ALA A 137 6.79 -28.08 8.37
C ALA A 137 7.90 -28.78 7.58
N TRP A 138 7.54 -29.61 6.59
CA TRP A 138 8.49 -30.21 5.67
C TRP A 138 9.15 -29.19 4.74
N LEU A 139 8.39 -28.18 4.29
CA LEU A 139 8.94 -27.10 3.47
C LEU A 139 9.98 -26.26 4.23
N ASN A 140 9.82 -26.11 5.55
CA ASN A 140 10.72 -25.38 6.44
C ASN A 140 11.83 -26.25 7.06
N GLU A 141 11.91 -27.54 6.73
CA GLU A 141 12.94 -28.46 7.22
C GLU A 141 12.94 -28.62 8.75
N TYR A 142 11.77 -28.58 9.40
CA TYR A 142 11.71 -28.88 10.83
C TYR A 142 12.18 -30.31 11.12
N PRO A 143 12.95 -30.54 12.20
CA PRO A 143 13.43 -31.87 12.56
C PRO A 143 12.29 -32.88 12.66
N GLY A 144 12.45 -34.04 12.03
CA GLY A 144 11.45 -35.12 12.02
C GLY A 144 10.29 -34.93 11.03
N SER A 145 10.29 -33.86 10.21
CA SER A 145 9.32 -33.72 9.13
C SER A 145 9.62 -34.65 7.94
N HIS A 146 8.56 -35.15 7.30
CA HIS A 146 8.64 -36.04 6.14
C HIS A 146 7.94 -35.43 4.94
N ARG A 147 8.29 -35.89 3.74
CA ARG A 147 7.66 -35.42 2.50
C ARG A 147 6.14 -35.59 2.60
N PRO A 148 5.35 -34.52 2.40
CA PRO A 148 3.90 -34.61 2.53
C PRO A 148 3.32 -35.52 1.44
N LEU A 149 2.34 -36.31 1.82
CA LEU A 149 1.55 -37.17 0.94
C LEU A 149 0.11 -36.69 0.91
N PHE A 150 -0.55 -36.86 -0.23
CA PHE A 150 -1.99 -36.70 -0.33
C PHE A 150 -2.66 -38.00 0.13
N LEU A 151 -3.48 -37.90 1.17
CA LEU A 151 -4.24 -39.02 1.73
C LEU A 151 -5.68 -38.89 1.29
N GLU A 152 -6.12 -39.75 0.38
CA GLU A 152 -7.50 -39.81 -0.09
C GLU A 152 -8.46 -40.18 1.06
N GLU A 153 -9.63 -39.55 1.07
CA GLU A 153 -10.68 -39.78 2.06
C GLU A 153 -11.99 -40.14 1.35
N SER A 154 -12.67 -41.18 1.82
CA SER A 154 -13.98 -41.56 1.30
C SER A 154 -15.08 -40.80 2.03
N ILE A 155 -15.88 -40.03 1.29
CA ILE A 155 -17.06 -39.34 1.82
C ILE A 155 -18.31 -40.05 1.31
N ASN A 156 -19.02 -40.70 2.24
CA ASN A 156 -20.18 -41.54 1.91
C ASN A 156 -21.50 -40.77 1.80
N ASP A 157 -21.57 -39.54 2.32
CA ASP A 157 -22.77 -38.72 2.28
C ASP A 157 -22.39 -37.25 2.05
N SER A 158 -23.08 -36.60 1.11
CA SER A 158 -22.87 -35.20 0.78
C SER A 158 -24.23 -34.51 0.73
N PRO A 159 -24.42 -33.45 1.50
CA PRO A 159 -25.72 -32.79 1.59
C PRO A 159 -26.11 -32.23 0.22
N SER A 160 -27.38 -32.35 -0.15
CA SER A 160 -27.91 -31.80 -1.41
C SER A 160 -27.90 -30.27 -1.42
N ASN A 161 -27.96 -29.64 -0.24
CA ASN A 161 -27.98 -28.20 -0.06
C ASN A 161 -27.02 -27.76 1.05
N TYR A 162 -26.44 -26.58 0.87
CA TYR A 162 -25.70 -25.87 1.89
C TYR A 162 -26.60 -24.86 2.58
N ASN A 163 -26.77 -25.01 3.90
CA ASN A 163 -27.61 -24.12 4.69
C ASN A 163 -26.73 -23.20 5.53
N ILE A 164 -26.96 -21.89 5.39
CA ILE A 164 -26.26 -20.86 6.16
C ILE A 164 -27.26 -20.27 7.16
N ALA A 165 -26.91 -20.38 8.45
CA ALA A 165 -27.71 -19.82 9.52
C ALA A 165 -27.90 -18.31 9.32
N SER A 166 -29.09 -17.81 9.67
CA SER A 166 -29.46 -16.42 9.46
C SER A 166 -28.51 -15.48 10.21
N PRO A 167 -27.98 -14.43 9.54
CA PRO A 167 -27.10 -13.45 10.19
C PRO A 167 -27.78 -12.61 11.28
N ARG A 168 -29.12 -12.63 11.35
CA ARG A 168 -29.95 -11.88 12.31
C ARG A 168 -31.16 -12.71 12.72
N ASP A 169 -31.60 -12.55 13.97
CA ASP A 169 -32.85 -13.13 14.47
C ASP A 169 -34.03 -12.74 13.57
N GLY A 170 -34.79 -13.74 13.12
CA GLY A 170 -36.02 -13.56 12.34
C GLY A 170 -35.88 -13.50 10.82
N GLN A 171 -34.68 -13.56 10.25
CA GLN A 171 -34.52 -13.80 8.79
C GLN A 171 -34.50 -15.31 8.47
N PRO A 172 -34.97 -15.74 7.29
CA PRO A 172 -34.87 -17.14 6.88
C PRO A 172 -33.41 -17.52 6.57
N ALA A 173 -33.04 -18.76 6.90
CA ALA A 173 -31.74 -19.31 6.54
C ALA A 173 -31.59 -19.33 5.01
N ALA A 174 -30.38 -19.02 4.53
CA ALA A 174 -30.09 -19.13 3.10
C ALA A 174 -29.76 -20.59 2.78
N SER A 175 -30.29 -21.09 1.67
CA SER A 175 -30.06 -22.47 1.21
C SER A 175 -29.61 -22.44 -0.24
N TYR A 176 -28.50 -23.11 -0.54
CA TYR A 176 -27.92 -23.16 -1.88
C TYR A 176 -27.72 -24.61 -2.31
N PRO A 177 -27.98 -24.95 -3.59
CA PRO A 177 -27.74 -26.29 -4.10
C PRO A 177 -26.24 -26.64 -4.11
N LEU A 178 -25.94 -27.89 -3.76
CA LEU A 178 -24.60 -28.51 -3.81
C LEU A 178 -24.56 -29.67 -4.83
N ASP A 179 -25.17 -29.48 -6.00
CA ASP A 179 -25.03 -30.40 -7.14
C ASP A 179 -23.56 -30.52 -7.57
N SER A 180 -22.80 -29.44 -7.44
CA SER A 180 -21.35 -29.40 -7.51
C SER A 180 -20.79 -28.34 -6.55
N PHE A 181 -19.61 -28.59 -6.00
CA PHE A 181 -18.96 -27.68 -5.04
C PHE A 181 -17.46 -27.96 -4.91
N THR A 182 -16.73 -27.00 -4.34
CA THR A 182 -15.40 -27.22 -3.80
C THR A 182 -15.32 -26.62 -2.41
N LYS A 183 -14.73 -27.35 -1.48
CA LYS A 183 -14.43 -26.91 -0.12
C LYS A 183 -12.97 -27.15 0.15
N ILE A 184 -12.24 -26.10 0.48
CA ILE A 184 -10.82 -26.17 0.84
C ILE A 184 -10.66 -25.63 2.26
N SER A 185 -9.84 -26.31 3.06
CA SER A 185 -9.45 -25.85 4.39
C SER A 185 -7.94 -25.90 4.55
N VAL A 186 -7.37 -24.85 5.13
CA VAL A 186 -5.95 -24.78 5.49
C VAL A 186 -5.87 -24.36 6.96
N GLY A 187 -5.33 -25.24 7.80
CA GLY A 187 -5.22 -25.07 9.24
C GLY A 187 -3.77 -25.10 9.73
N ASN A 188 -3.60 -24.66 10.98
CA ASN A 188 -2.28 -24.45 11.59
C ASN A 188 -1.39 -23.55 10.72
N ILE A 189 -1.98 -22.46 10.24
CA ILE A 189 -1.26 -21.43 9.51
C ILE A 189 -0.39 -20.65 10.51
N THR A 190 0.90 -20.56 10.22
CA THR A 190 1.82 -19.68 10.95
C THR A 190 1.85 -18.32 10.27
N PRO A 191 1.43 -17.23 10.96
CA PRO A 191 1.56 -15.88 10.42
C PRO A 191 3.01 -15.54 10.10
N ILE A 192 3.22 -14.68 9.10
CA ILE A 192 4.54 -14.17 8.74
C ILE A 192 5.02 -13.24 9.86
N GLU A 193 6.22 -13.46 10.38
CA GLU A 193 6.79 -12.62 11.43
C GLU A 193 7.00 -11.19 10.93
N GLY A 194 6.56 -10.20 11.71
CA GLY A 194 6.65 -8.78 11.35
C GLY A 194 5.58 -8.26 10.40
N ASP A 195 4.64 -9.09 9.95
CA ASP A 195 3.49 -8.68 9.13
C ASP A 195 2.17 -8.77 9.92
N VAL A 196 1.09 -8.23 9.34
CA VAL A 196 -0.25 -8.27 9.95
C VAL A 196 -0.76 -9.72 10.02
N ASN A 197 -1.20 -10.14 11.20
CA ASN A 197 -1.82 -11.44 11.38
C ASN A 197 -3.32 -11.39 11.03
N ILE A 198 -3.76 -12.08 9.98
CA ILE A 198 -5.19 -12.14 9.58
C ILE A 198 -6.11 -12.66 10.70
N PHE A 199 -5.62 -13.52 11.59
CA PHE A 199 -6.41 -14.09 12.69
C PHE A 199 -6.58 -13.10 13.85
N SER A 200 -5.83 -11.99 13.84
CA SER A 200 -5.95 -10.89 14.81
C SER A 200 -6.90 -9.78 14.35
N LEU A 201 -7.32 -9.79 13.08
CA LEU A 201 -8.18 -8.77 12.52
C LEU A 201 -9.63 -8.94 12.99
N THR A 202 -10.27 -7.81 13.26
CA THR A 202 -11.71 -7.72 13.55
C THR A 202 -12.54 -8.00 12.29
N GLY A 203 -13.81 -8.33 12.46
CA GLY A 203 -14.71 -8.57 11.33
C GLY A 203 -14.84 -7.41 10.34
N PRO A 204 -14.97 -6.15 10.80
CA PRO A 204 -14.94 -4.99 9.91
C PRO A 204 -13.64 -4.87 9.11
N GLN A 205 -12.47 -5.08 9.75
CA GLN A 205 -11.17 -5.05 9.06
C GLN A 205 -11.06 -6.15 7.99
N LEU A 206 -11.47 -7.38 8.32
CA LEU A 206 -11.47 -8.49 7.37
C LEU A 206 -12.42 -8.23 6.19
N LYS A 207 -13.60 -7.66 6.45
CA LYS A 207 -14.56 -7.28 5.41
C LYS A 207 -13.94 -6.30 4.41
N ASP A 208 -13.31 -5.24 4.89
CA ASP A 208 -12.67 -4.24 4.02
C ASP A 208 -11.45 -4.82 3.28
N LEU A 209 -10.63 -5.64 3.96
CA LEU A 209 -9.50 -6.35 3.36
C LEU A 209 -9.97 -7.26 2.21
N ILE A 210 -10.95 -8.12 2.47
CA ILE A 210 -11.49 -9.07 1.49
C ILE A 210 -12.06 -8.32 0.29
N ARG A 211 -12.82 -7.24 0.51
CA ARG A 211 -13.42 -6.44 -0.57
C ARG A 211 -12.43 -5.58 -1.36
N THR A 212 -11.17 -5.47 -0.95
CA THR A 212 -10.17 -4.61 -1.62
C THR A 212 -8.96 -5.37 -2.14
N ARG A 213 -8.71 -6.59 -1.64
CA ARG A 213 -7.53 -7.40 -1.97
C ARG A 213 -7.85 -8.76 -2.60
N THR A 214 -9.12 -9.11 -2.76
CA THR A 214 -9.52 -10.46 -3.21
C THR A 214 -10.61 -10.42 -4.28
N ALA A 215 -10.93 -11.59 -4.84
CA ALA A 215 -11.99 -11.81 -5.82
C ALA A 215 -13.41 -11.44 -5.36
N VAL A 216 -13.63 -11.26 -4.05
CA VAL A 216 -14.91 -10.73 -3.53
C VAL A 216 -15.09 -9.25 -3.85
N GLY A 217 -13.99 -8.51 -3.99
CA GLY A 217 -13.98 -7.09 -4.32
C GLY A 217 -14.32 -6.78 -5.77
N VAL A 218 -15.43 -7.29 -6.30
CA VAL A 218 -15.76 -7.19 -7.73
C VAL A 218 -15.76 -5.72 -8.19
N THR A 219 -14.85 -5.38 -9.12
CA THR A 219 -14.58 -4.00 -9.55
C THR A 219 -15.58 -3.50 -10.59
N ARG A 220 -16.24 -4.38 -11.35
CA ARG A 220 -17.18 -4.00 -12.41
C ARG A 220 -18.29 -3.08 -11.93
N ARG A 221 -18.75 -3.26 -10.69
CA ARG A 221 -19.78 -2.38 -10.07
C ARG A 221 -19.28 -0.96 -9.76
N LEU A 222 -17.96 -0.73 -9.72
CA LEU A 222 -17.43 0.63 -9.68
C LEU A 222 -17.68 1.35 -11.01
N ILE A 223 -17.63 0.61 -12.11
CA ILE A 223 -17.82 1.14 -13.46
C ILE A 223 -19.30 1.22 -13.81
N ASN A 224 -20.05 0.17 -13.47
CA ASN A 224 -21.47 0.04 -13.73
C ASN A 224 -22.21 -0.37 -12.44
N SER A 225 -22.63 0.62 -11.65
CA SER A 225 -23.27 0.40 -10.35
C SER A 225 -24.56 -0.43 -10.40
N GLY A 226 -25.21 -0.48 -11.57
CA GLY A 226 -26.42 -1.25 -11.84
C GLY A 226 -26.20 -2.75 -12.10
N GLU A 227 -24.96 -3.24 -12.23
CA GLU A 227 -24.72 -4.67 -12.40
C GLU A 227 -25.14 -5.48 -11.16
N PRO A 228 -25.76 -6.66 -11.35
CA PRO A 228 -26.07 -7.56 -10.25
C PRO A 228 -24.80 -8.11 -9.61
N LEU A 229 -24.89 -8.52 -8.34
CA LEU A 229 -23.80 -9.23 -7.68
C LEU A 229 -23.52 -10.56 -8.40
N GLU A 230 -22.24 -10.90 -8.56
CA GLU A 230 -21.85 -12.14 -9.23
C GLU A 230 -22.19 -13.39 -8.38
N PHE A 231 -22.16 -13.27 -7.06
CA PHE A 231 -22.43 -14.33 -6.10
C PHE A 231 -22.73 -13.73 -4.73
N ASP A 232 -23.37 -14.51 -3.86
CA ASP A 232 -23.51 -14.17 -2.45
C ASP A 232 -22.23 -14.55 -1.70
N PHE A 233 -21.69 -13.63 -0.89
CA PHE A 233 -20.51 -13.90 -0.06
C PHE A 233 -20.87 -13.88 1.43
N TYR A 234 -20.43 -14.91 2.14
CA TYR A 234 -20.60 -15.04 3.58
C TYR A 234 -19.24 -15.15 4.26
N LEU A 235 -19.08 -14.43 5.37
CA LEU A 235 -17.91 -14.50 6.24
C LEU A 235 -18.36 -14.97 7.61
N THR A 236 -17.81 -16.09 8.06
CA THR A 236 -17.92 -16.58 9.44
C THR A 236 -16.61 -16.38 10.17
N LEU A 237 -16.67 -15.76 11.34
CA LEU A 237 -15.53 -15.59 12.23
C LEU A 237 -15.76 -16.44 13.47
N LYS A 238 -14.81 -17.32 13.77
CA LYS A 238 -14.77 -18.08 15.02
C LYS A 238 -13.65 -17.50 15.87
N LEU A 239 -14.06 -16.70 16.85
CA LEU A 239 -13.17 -16.09 17.83
C LEU A 239 -13.33 -16.82 19.18
N PRO A 240 -12.36 -16.70 20.10
CA PRO A 240 -12.54 -17.21 21.46
C PRO A 240 -13.77 -16.62 22.18
N SER A 241 -14.19 -15.41 21.80
CA SER A 241 -15.39 -14.73 22.31
C SER A 241 -16.71 -15.25 21.74
N GLY A 242 -16.67 -16.08 20.69
CA GLY A 242 -17.85 -16.62 20.04
C GLY A 242 -17.72 -16.66 18.51
N GLN A 243 -18.80 -17.12 17.88
CA GLN A 243 -18.90 -17.20 16.42
C GLN A 243 -19.87 -16.13 15.90
N SER A 244 -19.52 -15.48 14.80
CA SER A 244 -20.41 -14.59 14.05
C SER A 244 -20.41 -14.96 12.57
N THR A 245 -21.53 -14.71 11.88
CA THR A 245 -21.66 -14.87 10.43
C THR A 245 -22.30 -13.62 9.85
N GLU A 246 -21.71 -13.06 8.80
CA GLU A 246 -22.23 -11.89 8.09
C GLU A 246 -22.31 -12.16 6.59
N LYS A 247 -23.38 -11.69 5.93
CA LYS A 247 -23.45 -11.59 4.48
C LYS A 247 -22.81 -10.27 4.03
N ILE A 248 -21.86 -10.35 3.12
CA ILE A 248 -21.10 -9.20 2.60
C ILE A 248 -21.36 -9.08 1.10
N ASP A 249 -21.62 -7.86 0.63
CA ASP A 249 -21.79 -7.60 -0.79
C ASP A 249 -20.46 -7.85 -1.54
N ALA A 250 -20.51 -8.72 -2.54
CA ALA A 250 -19.40 -9.02 -3.43
C ALA A 250 -19.15 -7.88 -4.43
N CYS A 251 -18.65 -6.76 -3.92
CA CYS A 251 -18.26 -5.60 -4.70
C CYS A 251 -17.06 -4.89 -4.06
N TYR A 252 -16.27 -4.20 -4.88
CA TYR A 252 -15.10 -3.47 -4.39
C TYR A 252 -15.50 -2.40 -3.37
N ARG A 253 -14.73 -2.25 -2.28
CA ARG A 253 -14.89 -1.15 -1.32
C ARG A 253 -14.08 0.05 -1.78
N ALA A 254 -14.73 1.06 -2.34
CA ALA A 254 -14.01 2.24 -2.82
C ALA A 254 -13.62 3.19 -1.66
N PRO A 255 -12.43 3.81 -1.68
CA PRO A 255 -11.97 4.68 -0.60
C PRO A 255 -12.92 5.85 -0.28
N HIS A 256 -13.62 6.39 -1.28
CA HIS A 256 -14.57 7.49 -1.07
C HIS A 256 -15.80 7.05 -0.26
N GLU A 257 -16.16 5.76 -0.23
CA GLU A 257 -17.28 5.22 0.56
C GLU A 257 -16.97 5.14 2.06
N LEU A 258 -15.73 5.43 2.47
CA LEU A 258 -15.35 5.62 3.86
C LEU A 258 -15.60 7.06 4.35
N ILE A 259 -15.94 7.95 3.42
CA ILE A 259 -16.28 9.35 3.67
C ILE A 259 -17.81 9.47 3.63
N LYS A 260 -18.37 10.40 4.42
CA LYS A 260 -19.81 10.68 4.41
C LYS A 260 -20.22 11.18 3.03
N ASP A 261 -21.38 10.73 2.53
CA ASP A 261 -21.90 11.13 1.23
C ASP A 261 -21.96 12.65 1.04
N SER A 262 -22.34 13.40 2.08
CA SER A 262 -22.38 14.87 2.08
C SER A 262 -21.03 15.54 1.76
N ASP A 263 -19.95 14.84 2.11
CA ASP A 263 -18.56 15.26 1.98
C ASP A 263 -17.89 14.63 0.75
N THR A 264 -18.66 14.01 -0.14
CA THR A 264 -18.20 13.51 -1.44
C THR A 264 -18.86 14.23 -2.60
N ILE A 265 -18.20 14.25 -3.76
CA ILE A 265 -18.77 14.78 -5.00
C ILE A 265 -18.09 14.13 -6.21
N SER A 266 -18.85 13.91 -7.29
CA SER A 266 -18.25 13.40 -8.53
C SER A 266 -17.47 14.50 -9.24
N LEU A 267 -16.37 14.12 -9.90
CA LEU A 267 -15.54 15.02 -10.68
C LEU A 267 -16.34 15.69 -11.81
N GLN A 268 -17.29 14.97 -12.40
CA GLN A 268 -18.17 15.54 -13.42
C GLN A 268 -19.02 16.68 -12.84
N ALA A 269 -19.66 16.48 -11.69
CA ALA A 269 -20.46 17.53 -11.04
C ALA A 269 -19.61 18.76 -10.67
N VAL A 270 -18.34 18.56 -10.27
CA VAL A 270 -17.40 19.66 -10.04
C VAL A 270 -17.12 20.43 -11.33
N ARG A 271 -16.80 19.72 -12.42
CA ARG A 271 -16.49 20.34 -13.71
C ARG A 271 -17.68 21.10 -14.28
N ASP A 272 -18.89 20.54 -14.19
CA ASP A 272 -20.13 21.21 -14.62
C ASP A 272 -20.36 22.51 -13.82
N ALA A 273 -20.13 22.46 -12.50
CA ALA A 273 -20.23 23.65 -11.67
C ALA A 273 -19.16 24.72 -12.00
N PHE A 274 -17.97 24.31 -12.45
CA PHE A 274 -16.86 25.21 -12.78
C PHE A 274 -17.06 25.96 -14.11
N VAL A 275 -17.99 25.51 -14.96
CA VAL A 275 -18.41 26.25 -16.17
C VAL A 275 -19.00 27.62 -15.79
N SER A 276 -19.80 27.68 -14.72
CA SER A 276 -20.42 28.92 -14.24
C SER A 276 -19.61 29.62 -13.14
N LYS A 277 -18.81 28.88 -12.37
CA LYS A 277 -17.97 29.42 -11.29
C LYS A 277 -16.57 29.69 -11.82
N THR A 278 -16.34 30.88 -12.33
CA THR A 278 -15.08 31.25 -12.99
C THR A 278 -13.99 31.70 -12.02
N ASP A 279 -14.35 32.31 -10.89
CA ASP A 279 -13.38 32.73 -9.88
C ASP A 279 -13.03 31.61 -8.89
N VAL A 280 -11.81 31.69 -8.34
CA VAL A 280 -11.24 30.66 -7.46
C VAL A 280 -12.01 30.55 -6.14
N LEU A 281 -12.62 31.62 -5.64
CA LEU A 281 -13.36 31.60 -4.37
C LEU A 281 -14.69 30.89 -4.52
N ALA A 282 -15.42 31.13 -5.60
CA ALA A 282 -16.66 30.41 -5.90
C ALA A 282 -16.38 28.90 -6.11
N ARG A 283 -15.30 28.55 -6.83
CA ARG A 283 -14.86 27.15 -6.99
C ARG A 283 -14.52 26.51 -5.66
N ARG A 284 -13.77 27.20 -4.80
CA ARG A 284 -13.40 26.73 -3.46
C ARG A 284 -14.60 26.60 -2.54
N LYS A 285 -15.55 27.54 -2.57
CA LYS A 285 -16.78 27.44 -1.79
C LYS A 285 -17.64 26.24 -2.21
N PHE A 286 -17.61 25.89 -3.49
CA PHE A 286 -18.35 24.75 -4.02
C PHE A 286 -17.70 23.40 -3.68
N VAL A 287 -16.39 23.27 -3.90
CA VAL A 287 -15.67 22.01 -3.65
C VAL A 287 -15.29 21.86 -2.18
N GLY A 288 -14.72 22.91 -1.58
CA GLY A 288 -14.32 22.93 -0.17
C GLY A 288 -13.46 21.72 0.21
N SER A 289 -13.76 21.14 1.36
CA SER A 289 -13.09 19.92 1.86
C SER A 289 -13.75 18.63 1.37
N LYS A 290 -14.57 18.67 0.30
CA LYS A 290 -15.17 17.46 -0.24
C LYS A 290 -14.12 16.56 -0.88
N THR A 291 -14.31 15.25 -0.76
CA THR A 291 -13.59 14.22 -1.50
C THR A 291 -14.18 14.14 -2.91
N VAL A 292 -13.31 14.25 -3.92
CA VAL A 292 -13.74 14.24 -5.33
C VAL A 292 -13.40 12.89 -5.92
N TYR A 293 -14.36 12.21 -6.55
CA TYR A 293 -14.13 10.91 -7.19
C TYR A 293 -14.57 10.89 -8.65
N SER A 294 -14.02 9.99 -9.43
CA SER A 294 -14.34 9.82 -10.85
C SER A 294 -14.22 8.37 -11.24
N VAL A 295 -15.07 7.97 -12.17
CA VAL A 295 -14.99 6.71 -12.89
C VAL A 295 -14.94 7.09 -14.36
N SER A 296 -14.00 6.53 -15.10
CA SER A 296 -13.78 6.86 -16.51
C SER A 296 -13.22 5.65 -17.24
N THR A 297 -13.65 5.46 -18.48
CA THR A 297 -13.01 4.54 -19.41
C THR A 297 -12.12 5.36 -20.35
N VAL A 298 -10.86 4.94 -20.48
CA VAL A 298 -9.82 5.64 -21.25
C VAL A 298 -9.24 4.69 -22.29
N VAL A 299 -9.00 5.19 -23.51
CA VAL A 299 -8.39 4.40 -24.58
C VAL A 299 -6.94 4.83 -24.77
N VAL A 300 -5.99 3.92 -24.51
CA VAL A 300 -4.54 4.18 -24.67
C VAL A 300 -3.95 3.11 -25.57
N ASP A 301 -3.35 3.51 -26.71
CA ASP A 301 -2.76 2.58 -27.69
C ASP A 301 -3.72 1.45 -28.12
N GLY A 302 -5.02 1.76 -28.24
CA GLY A 302 -6.08 0.80 -28.58
C GLY A 302 -6.55 -0.09 -27.42
N TRP A 303 -6.01 0.07 -26.21
CA TRP A 303 -6.49 -0.61 -25.01
C TRP A 303 -7.57 0.21 -24.32
N THR A 304 -8.69 -0.45 -24.03
CA THR A 304 -9.71 0.09 -23.12
C THR A 304 -9.27 -0.16 -21.69
N VAL A 305 -9.12 0.93 -20.93
CA VAL A 305 -8.70 0.92 -19.53
C VAL A 305 -9.77 1.63 -18.70
N ASP A 306 -10.37 0.89 -17.78
CA ASP A 306 -11.26 1.47 -16.78
C ASP A 306 -10.43 2.06 -15.64
N VAL A 307 -10.76 3.29 -15.25
CA VAL A 307 -10.05 4.07 -14.25
C VAL A 307 -11.05 4.60 -13.24
N TYR A 308 -10.99 4.05 -12.03
CA TYR A 308 -11.54 4.71 -10.85
C TYR A 308 -10.45 5.59 -10.24
N GLY A 309 -10.79 6.83 -9.92
CA GLY A 309 -9.90 7.78 -9.25
C GLY A 309 -10.61 8.51 -8.13
N VAL A 310 -9.90 8.77 -7.04
CA VAL A 310 -10.38 9.63 -5.95
C VAL A 310 -9.25 10.55 -5.51
N MET A 311 -9.57 11.83 -5.32
CA MET A 311 -8.69 12.84 -4.76
C MET A 311 -9.27 13.33 -3.44
N PHE A 312 -8.49 13.18 -2.38
CA PHE A 312 -8.82 13.65 -1.04
C PHE A 312 -8.37 15.11 -0.84
N PRO A 313 -9.01 15.86 0.08
CA PRO A 313 -8.64 17.25 0.36
C PRO A 313 -7.26 17.40 1.01
N TYR A 314 -6.80 16.40 1.79
CA TYR A 314 -5.60 16.51 2.62
C TYR A 314 -4.64 15.34 2.40
N ASN A 315 -3.34 15.59 2.57
CA ASN A 315 -2.31 14.54 2.47
C ASN A 315 -2.42 13.52 3.62
N SER A 316 -2.98 13.92 4.77
CA SER A 316 -3.17 13.07 5.93
C SER A 316 -4.34 12.11 5.81
N THR A 317 -5.19 12.24 4.78
CA THR A 317 -6.47 11.51 4.72
C THR A 317 -6.29 10.00 4.67
N PHE A 318 -5.30 9.45 3.96
CA PHE A 318 -5.05 8.01 3.97
C PHE A 318 -4.69 7.46 5.36
N ARG A 319 -3.89 8.21 6.13
CA ARG A 319 -3.58 7.90 7.53
C ARG A 319 -4.81 8.01 8.40
N GLN A 320 -5.61 9.05 8.21
CA GLN A 320 -6.87 9.22 8.95
C GLN A 320 -7.82 8.05 8.68
N LEU A 321 -8.04 7.67 7.42
CA LEU A 321 -8.89 6.53 7.04
C LEU A 321 -8.40 5.21 7.64
N SER A 322 -7.09 4.99 7.61
CA SER A 322 -6.47 3.78 8.18
C SER A 322 -6.63 3.72 9.70
N LYS A 323 -6.56 4.86 10.38
CA LYS A 323 -6.87 4.97 11.82
C LYS A 323 -8.36 4.81 12.07
N ASN A 324 -9.18 5.61 11.40
CA ASN A 324 -10.64 5.69 11.52
C ASN A 324 -11.24 5.98 10.13
N PRO A 325 -12.10 5.12 9.57
CA PRO A 325 -12.86 4.08 10.27
C PRO A 325 -12.24 2.68 10.26
N LEU A 326 -11.09 2.47 9.59
CA LEU A 326 -10.56 1.12 9.37
C LEU A 326 -9.92 0.48 10.62
N ASN A 327 -9.49 1.28 11.61
CA ASN A 327 -8.84 0.81 12.84
C ASN A 327 -7.59 -0.07 12.60
N LEU A 328 -6.89 0.10 11.49
CA LEU A 328 -5.71 -0.70 11.12
C LEU A 328 -4.42 -0.19 11.77
N ILE A 329 -4.38 1.08 12.17
CA ILE A 329 -3.22 1.71 12.81
C ILE A 329 -3.63 2.47 14.07
N SER A 330 -2.74 2.48 15.08
CA SER A 330 -2.84 3.31 16.28
C SER A 330 -1.96 4.56 16.16
N ASP A 331 -2.07 5.49 17.12
CA ASP A 331 -1.22 6.70 17.16
C ASP A 331 0.26 6.39 17.45
N GLU A 332 0.54 5.22 18.01
CA GLU A 332 1.86 4.80 18.52
C GLU A 332 2.57 3.78 17.63
N ALA A 333 1.91 3.27 16.58
CA ALA A 333 2.48 2.26 15.70
C ALA A 333 3.51 2.87 14.73
N GLU A 334 4.69 2.25 14.62
CA GLU A 334 5.64 2.53 13.54
C GLU A 334 5.01 2.16 12.18
N GLU A 335 5.23 3.01 11.17
CA GLU A 335 4.64 2.88 9.84
C GLU A 335 5.21 1.63 9.13
N SER A 336 4.48 0.50 9.16
CA SER A 336 4.76 -0.62 8.25
C SER A 336 3.93 -0.48 6.97
N GLU A 337 4.51 -0.91 5.85
CA GLU A 337 3.88 -0.80 4.52
C GLU A 337 2.53 -1.54 4.45
N GLY A 338 2.37 -2.61 5.24
CA GLY A 338 1.13 -3.42 5.34
C GLY A 338 0.02 -2.83 6.21
N ALA A 339 0.28 -1.73 6.94
CA ALA A 339 -0.67 -1.17 7.90
C ALA A 339 -1.78 -0.30 7.27
N TYR A 340 -1.62 0.07 5.99
CA TYR A 340 -2.61 0.89 5.27
C TYR A 340 -3.29 0.07 4.18
N LEU A 341 -4.62 -0.06 4.26
CA LEU A 341 -5.40 -0.67 3.19
C LEU A 341 -5.45 0.22 1.94
N PHE A 342 -5.56 1.54 2.15
CA PHE A 342 -5.55 2.53 1.08
C PHE A 342 -4.35 3.47 1.25
N GLN A 343 -3.64 3.69 0.16
CA GLN A 343 -2.50 4.61 0.08
C GLN A 343 -2.57 5.39 -1.24
N SER A 344 -1.81 6.47 -1.35
CA SER A 344 -1.70 7.15 -2.63
C SER A 344 -1.01 6.27 -3.66
N GLY A 345 -1.48 6.27 -4.91
CA GLY A 345 -0.85 5.48 -5.98
C GLY A 345 -1.85 4.94 -6.98
N ILE A 346 -1.36 4.09 -7.89
CA ILE A 346 -2.15 3.42 -8.91
C ILE A 346 -2.20 1.94 -8.57
N PHE A 347 -3.38 1.46 -8.20
CA PHE A 347 -3.64 0.06 -7.91
C PHE A 347 -4.19 -0.63 -9.15
N VAL A 348 -3.81 -1.89 -9.35
CA VAL A 348 -4.18 -2.64 -10.56
C VAL A 348 -5.19 -3.73 -10.25
N GLY A 349 -6.25 -3.80 -11.05
CA GLY A 349 -7.20 -4.89 -11.12
C GLY A 349 -7.15 -5.60 -12.47
N THR A 350 -7.73 -6.80 -12.54
CA THR A 350 -7.90 -7.57 -13.78
C THR A 350 -9.13 -8.47 -13.68
N LYS A 351 -9.89 -8.58 -14.77
CA LYS A 351 -11.04 -9.48 -14.93
C LYS A 351 -12.03 -9.39 -13.75
N GLY A 352 -12.32 -8.18 -13.32
CA GLY A 352 -13.23 -7.85 -12.24
C GLY A 352 -12.64 -7.99 -10.83
N MET A 353 -11.34 -8.25 -10.67
CA MET A 353 -10.70 -8.50 -9.37
C MET A 353 -9.57 -7.50 -9.07
N PRO A 354 -9.51 -6.88 -7.87
CA PRO A 354 -8.36 -6.12 -7.42
C PRO A 354 -7.20 -7.05 -7.07
N THR A 355 -5.98 -6.72 -7.49
CA THR A 355 -4.80 -7.57 -7.23
C THR A 355 -4.01 -7.15 -5.99
N GLY A 356 -4.24 -5.93 -5.48
CA GLY A 356 -3.40 -5.33 -4.45
C GLY A 356 -2.10 -4.72 -4.96
N MET A 357 -1.67 -5.06 -6.19
CA MET A 357 -0.48 -4.48 -6.82
C MET A 357 -0.61 -2.97 -6.95
N ARG A 358 0.45 -2.26 -6.53
CA ARG A 358 0.61 -0.82 -6.69
C ARG A 358 1.73 -0.53 -7.69
N ILE A 359 1.47 0.41 -8.59
CA ILE A 359 2.49 1.04 -9.44
C ILE A 359 2.53 2.53 -9.13
N GLU A 360 3.71 3.12 -9.25
CA GLU A 360 3.87 4.55 -9.03
C GLU A 360 3.33 5.36 -10.21
N PRO A 361 2.81 6.58 -9.97
CA PRO A 361 2.44 7.48 -11.05
C PRO A 361 3.66 7.87 -11.90
N PRO A 362 3.46 8.23 -13.18
CA PRO A 362 4.56 8.67 -14.03
C PRO A 362 5.20 9.94 -13.47
N ALA A 363 6.52 10.09 -13.64
CA ALA A 363 7.21 11.33 -13.30
C ALA A 363 6.73 12.47 -14.22
N GLY A 364 5.86 13.35 -13.72
CA GLY A 364 5.30 14.46 -14.49
C GLY A 364 3.88 14.85 -14.06
N GLY A 365 3.33 15.88 -14.70
CA GLY A 365 2.06 16.52 -14.32
C GLY A 365 2.26 18.01 -14.06
N ARG A 366 1.18 18.81 -14.14
CA ARG A 366 1.26 20.25 -13.86
C ARG A 366 1.60 20.50 -12.37
N TYR A 367 1.12 19.62 -11.50
CA TYR A 367 1.30 19.66 -10.05
C TYR A 367 1.43 18.24 -9.46
N PRO A 368 2.58 17.55 -9.66
CA PRO A 368 2.78 16.16 -9.25
C PRO A 368 2.58 15.93 -7.74
N ALA A 369 2.77 16.96 -6.91
CA ALA A 369 2.57 16.91 -5.47
C ALA A 369 1.14 16.48 -5.07
N TYR A 370 0.13 16.71 -5.91
CA TYR A 370 -1.26 16.32 -5.62
C TYR A 370 -1.52 14.81 -5.76
N TYR A 371 -0.63 14.04 -6.39
CA TYR A 371 -0.74 12.57 -6.40
C TYR A 371 -0.75 11.97 -4.99
N LYS A 372 -0.09 12.60 -4.02
CA LYS A 372 -0.11 12.18 -2.61
C LYS A 372 -1.51 12.17 -1.98
N ARG A 373 -2.49 12.82 -2.62
CA ARG A 373 -3.90 12.84 -2.21
C ARG A 373 -4.77 11.91 -3.02
N CYS A 374 -4.21 11.22 -4.01
CA CYS A 374 -4.96 10.47 -5.01
C CYS A 374 -4.76 8.98 -4.85
N PHE A 375 -5.87 8.25 -4.94
CA PHE A 375 -5.88 6.81 -5.15
C PHE A 375 -6.52 6.53 -6.51
N PHE A 376 -5.88 5.69 -7.31
CA PHE A 376 -6.44 5.18 -8.55
C PHE A 376 -6.54 3.66 -8.49
N LEU A 377 -7.64 3.10 -9.01
CA LEU A 377 -7.75 1.69 -9.35
C LEU A 377 -7.96 1.61 -10.86
N VAL A 378 -7.10 0.87 -11.54
CA VAL A 378 -7.15 0.70 -12.99
C VAL A 378 -7.30 -0.76 -13.37
N GLU A 379 -8.06 -1.00 -14.43
CA GLU A 379 -8.31 -2.33 -14.93
C GLU A 379 -8.35 -2.33 -16.46
N SER A 380 -7.86 -3.41 -17.05
CA SER A 380 -8.09 -3.74 -18.45
C SER A 380 -8.16 -5.25 -18.61
N ALA A 381 -9.07 -5.72 -19.49
CA ALA A 381 -9.24 -7.14 -19.79
C ALA A 381 -7.99 -7.76 -20.44
N ASP A 382 -7.14 -6.95 -21.05
CA ASP A 382 -5.94 -7.39 -21.76
C ASP A 382 -4.71 -7.59 -20.84
N LEU A 383 -4.83 -7.28 -19.54
CA LEU A 383 -3.73 -7.39 -18.58
C LEU A 383 -3.35 -8.85 -18.31
N LYS A 384 -2.03 -9.12 -18.40
CA LYS A 384 -1.41 -10.40 -18.03
C LYS A 384 -0.35 -10.17 -16.96
N PHE A 385 -0.30 -11.06 -15.97
CA PHE A 385 0.57 -10.91 -14.81
C PHE A 385 1.69 -11.95 -14.77
N ASP A 386 2.78 -11.60 -14.10
CA ASP A 386 3.80 -12.56 -13.70
C ASP A 386 3.30 -13.49 -12.59
N LEU A 387 4.09 -14.54 -12.26
CA LEU A 387 3.71 -15.51 -11.23
C LEU A 387 3.46 -14.81 -9.89
N GLY A 388 2.38 -15.19 -9.19
CA GLY A 388 1.99 -14.55 -7.92
C GLY A 388 1.56 -13.09 -8.05
N ARG A 389 1.35 -12.57 -9.27
CA ARG A 389 0.87 -11.19 -9.54
C ARG A 389 1.75 -10.09 -8.96
N LYS A 390 3.07 -10.32 -8.87
CA LYS A 390 4.01 -9.33 -8.33
C LYS A 390 4.35 -8.19 -9.26
N SER A 391 4.53 -8.51 -10.54
CA SER A 391 5.05 -7.58 -11.52
C SER A 391 4.19 -7.55 -12.76
N LEU A 392 4.18 -6.37 -13.38
CA LEU A 392 3.66 -6.15 -14.72
C LEU A 392 4.84 -5.86 -15.63
N HIS A 393 4.75 -6.39 -16.85
CA HIS A 393 5.67 -6.01 -17.90
C HIS A 393 5.60 -4.48 -18.12
N TYR A 394 6.77 -3.82 -18.23
CA TYR A 394 6.87 -2.34 -18.24
C TYR A 394 5.95 -1.65 -19.26
N LYS A 395 5.66 -2.29 -20.40
CA LYS A 395 4.73 -1.77 -21.42
C LYS A 395 3.30 -1.62 -20.88
N PHE A 396 2.83 -2.58 -20.08
CA PHE A 396 1.52 -2.51 -19.43
C PHE A 396 1.52 -1.41 -18.38
N THR A 397 2.56 -1.35 -17.54
CA THR A 397 2.74 -0.28 -16.54
C THR A 397 2.63 1.11 -17.18
N ARG A 398 3.36 1.35 -18.27
CA ARG A 398 3.33 2.65 -18.98
C ARG A 398 1.96 2.99 -19.54
N ARG A 399 1.23 2.01 -20.10
CA ARG A 399 -0.13 2.22 -20.62
C ARG A 399 -1.11 2.59 -19.51
N LEU A 400 -1.06 1.88 -18.39
CA LEU A 400 -1.89 2.17 -17.22
C LEU A 400 -1.57 3.57 -16.65
N GLN A 401 -0.29 3.92 -16.53
CA GLN A 401 0.15 5.26 -16.11
C GLN A 401 -0.38 6.35 -17.04
N ASN A 402 -0.36 6.14 -18.36
CA ASN A 402 -0.91 7.10 -19.33
C ASN A 402 -2.42 7.28 -19.15
N ALA A 403 -3.17 6.18 -18.96
CA ALA A 403 -4.61 6.24 -18.72
C ALA A 403 -4.94 7.02 -17.44
N VAL A 404 -4.19 6.78 -16.35
CA VAL A 404 -4.32 7.54 -15.11
C VAL A 404 -3.95 9.00 -15.32
N ALA A 405 -2.91 9.31 -16.08
CA ALA A 405 -2.50 10.69 -16.33
C ALA A 405 -3.61 11.51 -17.03
N GLU A 406 -4.41 10.90 -17.91
CA GLU A 406 -5.56 11.58 -18.53
C GLU A 406 -6.66 11.93 -17.53
N VAL A 407 -6.94 11.03 -16.58
CA VAL A 407 -7.91 11.30 -15.50
C VAL A 407 -7.33 12.29 -14.48
N PHE A 408 -6.05 12.14 -14.13
CA PHE A 408 -5.38 13.01 -13.16
C PHE A 408 -5.33 14.47 -13.61
N LYS A 409 -5.11 14.76 -14.89
CA LYS A 409 -5.22 16.13 -15.43
C LYS A 409 -6.53 16.82 -15.05
N LYS A 410 -7.64 16.07 -15.07
CA LYS A 410 -8.97 16.59 -14.68
C LYS A 410 -9.06 16.86 -13.18
N PHE A 411 -8.36 16.08 -12.35
CA PHE A 411 -8.23 16.33 -10.92
C PHE A 411 -7.31 17.52 -10.62
N GLU A 412 -6.24 17.73 -11.40
CA GLU A 412 -5.35 18.90 -11.25
C GLU A 412 -6.10 20.23 -11.44
N ASP A 413 -7.15 20.27 -12.27
CA ASP A 413 -8.02 21.43 -12.42
C ASP A 413 -8.80 21.77 -11.12
N VAL A 414 -9.08 20.75 -10.31
CA VAL A 414 -9.89 20.86 -9.09
C VAL A 414 -9.03 21.07 -7.86
N ALA A 415 -7.83 20.49 -7.81
CA ALA A 415 -6.96 20.46 -6.64
C ALA A 415 -6.69 21.84 -5.98
N PRO A 416 -6.50 22.96 -6.71
CA PRO A 416 -6.31 24.29 -6.10
C PRO A 416 -7.55 24.82 -5.34
N SER A 417 -8.72 24.28 -5.69
CA SER A 417 -10.02 24.63 -5.11
C SER A 417 -10.45 23.65 -4.00
N GLN A 418 -9.69 22.60 -3.74
CA GLN A 418 -10.00 21.54 -2.78
C GLN A 418 -9.15 21.64 -1.50
N GLY A 419 -9.78 21.35 -0.37
CA GLY A 419 -9.22 21.45 0.98
C GLY A 419 -9.20 22.88 1.52
N GLU A 420 -8.73 23.01 2.76
CA GLU A 420 -8.27 24.29 3.28
C GLU A 420 -7.11 24.73 2.41
N GLY A 421 -7.40 25.66 1.49
CA GLY A 421 -6.41 26.00 0.50
C GLY A 421 -5.12 26.46 1.15
N ARG A 422 -4.02 26.37 0.40
CA ARG A 422 -2.97 27.37 0.61
C ARG A 422 -3.69 28.72 0.67
N PRO A 423 -3.41 29.55 1.69
CA PRO A 423 -4.05 30.83 1.82
C PRO A 423 -3.76 31.58 0.52
N VAL A 424 -4.76 31.66 -0.35
CA VAL A 424 -4.89 32.84 -1.20
C VAL A 424 -5.24 33.88 -0.16
N ALA A 425 -4.31 34.80 0.08
CA ALA A 425 -4.48 35.86 1.06
C ALA A 425 -5.85 36.53 0.84
N ASN A 426 -6.82 36.12 1.64
CA ASN A 426 -8.15 36.68 1.67
C ASN A 426 -8.30 37.28 3.07
N GLU A 427 -7.60 38.39 3.27
CA GLU A 427 -7.72 39.28 4.42
C GLU A 427 -9.11 39.98 4.49
N GLY A 428 -10.14 39.44 3.85
CA GLY A 428 -11.44 40.10 3.72
C GLY A 428 -12.52 39.69 4.73
N GLN A 429 -12.43 38.53 5.40
CA GLN A 429 -13.57 38.00 6.19
C GLN A 429 -13.19 37.26 7.49
N LYS A 430 -12.14 37.69 8.18
CA LYS A 430 -11.96 37.31 9.60
C LYS A 430 -12.29 38.54 10.42
N THR A 431 -13.10 38.41 11.47
CA THR A 431 -13.26 39.52 12.42
C THR A 431 -11.90 39.84 13.04
N GLU A 432 -11.66 41.09 13.41
CA GLU A 432 -10.37 41.49 14.00
C GLU A 432 -10.03 40.64 15.23
N THR A 433 -11.04 40.27 16.01
CA THR A 433 -10.94 39.36 17.16
C THR A 433 -10.44 37.97 16.78
N GLN A 434 -10.96 37.36 15.70
CA GLN A 434 -10.53 36.04 15.24
C GLN A 434 -9.07 36.05 14.75
N ARG A 435 -8.67 37.11 14.02
CA ARG A 435 -7.25 37.29 13.63
C ARG A 435 -6.35 37.41 14.84
N ARG A 436 -6.77 38.21 15.83
CA ARG A 436 -6.01 38.40 17.07
C ARG A 436 -5.84 37.10 17.84
N ILE A 437 -6.86 36.24 17.92
CA ILE A 437 -6.79 34.95 18.63
C ILE A 437 -5.84 33.97 17.92
N GLU A 438 -5.92 33.86 16.58
CA GLU A 438 -5.02 33.00 15.81
C GLU A 438 -3.57 33.50 15.90
N LEU A 439 -3.33 34.79 15.64
CA LEU A 439 -2.01 35.42 15.81
C LEU A 439 -1.49 35.20 17.23
N GLN A 440 -2.33 35.37 18.25
CA GLN A 440 -1.92 35.14 19.63
C GLN A 440 -1.52 33.69 19.89
N THR A 441 -2.19 32.74 19.23
CA THR A 441 -1.87 31.31 19.33
C THR A 441 -0.52 31.00 18.66
N GLU A 442 -0.28 31.54 17.46
CA GLU A 442 1.01 31.45 16.76
C GLU A 442 2.14 32.10 17.58
N TRP A 443 1.88 33.29 18.15
CA TRP A 443 2.82 33.98 19.03
C TRP A 443 3.12 33.19 20.31
N ASN A 444 2.11 32.55 20.91
CA ASN A 444 2.30 31.71 22.09
C ASN A 444 3.18 30.50 21.78
N TYR A 445 2.93 29.84 20.64
CA TYR A 445 3.77 28.74 20.16
C TYR A 445 5.20 29.21 19.91
N ALA A 446 5.41 30.29 19.17
CA ALA A 446 6.72 30.84 18.87
C ALA A 446 7.50 31.26 20.14
N ARG A 447 6.82 31.86 21.12
CA ARG A 447 7.42 32.21 22.43
C ARG A 447 7.77 30.98 23.27
N GLY A 448 6.99 29.91 23.15
CA GLY A 448 7.19 28.65 23.86
C GLY A 448 8.34 27.79 23.34
N LEU A 449 8.87 28.06 22.14
CA LEU A 449 10.08 27.40 21.64
C LEU A 449 11.28 27.72 22.56
N ALA A 450 12.21 26.77 22.67
CA ALA A 450 13.44 26.98 23.41
C ALA A 450 14.29 28.09 22.76
N ASP A 451 14.95 28.90 23.58
CA ASP A 451 15.85 29.94 23.09
C ASP A 451 17.09 29.33 22.45
N LEU A 452 17.51 29.90 21.32
CA LEU A 452 18.76 29.52 20.65
C LEU A 452 19.97 29.90 21.51
N GLY A 453 19.90 31.06 22.17
CA GLY A 453 20.93 31.53 23.11
C GLY A 453 22.26 31.91 22.46
N GLU A 454 22.24 32.53 21.28
CA GLU A 454 23.41 33.13 20.63
C GLU A 454 23.20 34.64 20.45
N PRO A 455 23.90 35.51 21.22
CA PRO A 455 23.67 36.95 21.18
C PRO A 455 24.18 37.65 19.91
N ARG A 456 25.03 36.98 19.12
CA ARG A 456 25.62 37.58 17.90
C ARG A 456 24.75 37.41 16.66
N ILE A 457 23.65 36.66 16.75
CA ILE A 457 22.66 36.53 15.68
C ILE A 457 21.25 36.89 16.19
N PRO A 458 20.39 37.51 15.35
CA PRO A 458 19.05 37.93 15.75
C PRO A 458 18.04 36.77 15.83
N PHE A 459 18.38 35.57 15.33
CA PHE A 459 17.49 34.41 15.34
C PHE A 459 17.33 33.87 16.78
N ALA A 460 16.20 34.16 17.43
CA ALA A 460 16.07 34.00 18.88
C ALA A 460 15.77 32.58 19.37
N LYS A 461 15.10 31.74 18.57
CA LYS A 461 14.58 30.42 18.96
C LYS A 461 15.25 29.29 18.18
N ILE A 462 15.27 28.07 18.74
CA ILE A 462 15.68 26.89 17.98
C ILE A 462 14.73 26.63 16.79
N PRO A 463 15.20 26.04 15.68
CA PRO A 463 14.33 25.76 14.54
C PRO A 463 13.26 24.72 14.91
N SER A 464 12.03 24.92 14.44
CA SER A 464 10.85 24.14 14.84
C SER A 464 10.48 23.05 13.83
N GLY A 465 11.43 22.17 13.46
CA GLY A 465 11.19 21.08 12.51
C GLY A 465 11.25 21.48 11.02
N GLN A 466 11.60 22.74 10.71
CA GLN A 466 11.66 23.24 9.33
C GLN A 466 13.09 23.51 8.87
N GLU A 467 13.46 23.01 7.69
CA GLU A 467 14.75 23.21 7.03
C GLU A 467 15.05 24.70 6.78
N ALA A 468 14.00 25.50 6.49
CA ALA A 468 14.13 26.95 6.31
C ALA A 468 14.67 27.67 7.55
N GLY A 469 14.33 27.21 8.76
CA GLY A 469 14.89 27.75 10.00
C GLY A 469 16.38 27.44 10.17
N VAL A 470 16.80 26.25 9.74
CA VAL A 470 18.22 25.85 9.74
C VAL A 470 19.03 26.70 8.76
N ALA A 471 18.51 26.88 7.55
CA ALA A 471 19.13 27.75 6.54
C ALA A 471 19.22 29.20 7.02
N ALA A 472 18.18 29.72 7.67
CA ALA A 472 18.20 31.07 8.25
C ALA A 472 19.30 31.23 9.30
N ILE A 473 19.40 30.31 10.27
CA ILE A 473 20.45 30.34 11.30
C ILE A 473 21.84 30.24 10.66
N PHE A 474 22.02 29.36 9.67
CA PHE A 474 23.27 29.26 8.92
C PHE A 474 23.66 30.60 8.28
N HIS A 475 22.73 31.28 7.60
CA HIS A 475 23.01 32.58 7.00
C HIS A 475 23.26 33.70 8.01
N GLU A 476 22.59 33.69 9.16
CA GLU A 476 22.86 34.64 10.24
C GLU A 476 24.25 34.41 10.86
N LEU A 477 24.70 33.15 10.95
CA LEU A 477 26.07 32.83 11.35
C LEU A 477 27.10 33.33 10.34
N LEU A 478 26.80 33.26 9.04
CA LEU A 478 27.63 33.90 8.00
C LEU A 478 27.64 35.42 8.14
N GLY A 479 26.45 36.03 8.31
CA GLY A 479 26.28 37.48 8.42
C GLY A 479 26.95 38.08 9.65
N SER A 480 26.95 37.37 10.77
CA SER A 480 27.67 37.74 12.00
C SER A 480 29.18 37.45 11.95
N GLY A 481 29.65 36.74 10.92
CA GLY A 481 31.05 36.34 10.76
C GLY A 481 31.50 35.22 11.70
N GLU A 482 30.55 34.51 12.31
CA GLU A 482 30.79 33.35 13.18
C GLU A 482 31.11 32.09 12.40
N LEU A 483 30.44 31.93 11.25
CA LEU A 483 30.80 30.96 10.25
C LEU A 483 31.39 31.70 9.06
N LYS A 484 32.48 31.20 8.49
CA LYS A 484 33.24 31.88 7.43
C LYS A 484 33.51 30.95 6.26
N GLY A 485 33.90 31.53 5.13
CA GLY A 485 34.27 30.76 3.96
C GLY A 485 33.09 30.26 3.12
N TYR A 486 31.91 30.89 3.23
CA TYR A 486 30.77 30.55 2.38
C TYR A 486 30.21 31.80 1.72
N ARG A 487 30.03 31.75 0.40
CA ARG A 487 29.36 32.76 -0.41
C ARG A 487 28.24 32.13 -1.22
N THR A 488 27.02 32.28 -0.73
CA THR A 488 25.83 31.73 -1.37
C THR A 488 25.48 32.50 -2.65
N TYR A 489 25.13 31.77 -3.71
CA TYR A 489 24.69 32.33 -4.99
C TYR A 489 23.18 32.27 -5.17
N LYS A 490 22.57 31.12 -4.86
CA LYS A 490 21.12 30.94 -4.92
C LYS A 490 20.64 29.90 -3.93
N THR A 491 19.39 30.07 -3.49
CA THR A 491 18.60 29.06 -2.78
C THR A 491 17.47 28.57 -3.69
N GLY A 492 17.08 27.29 -3.57
CA GLY A 492 16.13 26.65 -4.48
C GLY A 492 14.92 26.04 -3.77
N TYR A 493 13.85 26.81 -3.55
CA TYR A 493 12.62 26.27 -2.97
C TYR A 493 11.93 25.31 -3.95
N GLY A 494 11.91 24.01 -3.65
CA GLY A 494 11.34 22.96 -4.52
C GLY A 494 12.21 22.61 -5.73
N ALA A 495 13.48 23.05 -5.75
CA ALA A 495 14.46 22.65 -6.75
C ALA A 495 15.13 21.31 -6.36
N ARG A 496 16.01 20.78 -7.23
CA ARG A 496 16.73 19.52 -6.97
C ARG A 496 17.71 19.60 -5.79
N TYR A 497 18.26 20.79 -5.51
CA TYR A 497 19.17 21.05 -4.39
C TYR A 497 18.82 22.36 -3.69
N ASP A 498 19.06 22.43 -2.38
CA ASP A 498 18.66 23.58 -1.58
C ASP A 498 19.51 24.83 -1.84
N MET A 499 20.83 24.68 -2.00
CA MET A 499 21.73 25.83 -2.13
C MET A 499 22.96 25.56 -3.00
N HIS A 500 23.35 26.57 -3.80
CA HIS A 500 24.64 26.61 -4.49
C HIS A 500 25.47 27.75 -3.90
N ALA A 501 26.71 27.45 -3.53
CA ALA A 501 27.62 28.41 -2.90
C ALA A 501 29.07 28.22 -3.38
N ALA A 502 29.84 29.30 -3.38
CA ALA A 502 31.29 29.22 -3.41
C ALA A 502 31.81 29.07 -1.97
N CYS A 503 32.60 28.04 -1.72
CA CYS A 503 33.13 27.70 -0.40
C CYS A 503 34.65 27.81 -0.38
N THR A 504 35.20 28.54 0.59
CA THR A 504 36.63 28.54 0.91
C THR A 504 36.93 27.35 1.81
N VAL A 505 37.72 26.42 1.29
CA VAL A 505 38.06 25.17 1.98
C VAL A 505 39.38 25.30 2.75
N SER A 506 39.78 24.27 3.47
CA SER A 506 40.89 24.31 4.44
C SER A 506 42.26 24.70 3.85
N ASP A 507 42.48 24.49 2.55
CA ASP A 507 43.70 24.89 1.83
C ASP A 507 43.67 26.35 1.30
N GLY A 508 42.58 27.08 1.56
CA GLY A 508 42.37 28.45 1.13
C GLY A 508 41.82 28.60 -0.30
N GLN A 509 41.59 27.52 -1.03
CA GLN A 509 40.97 27.55 -2.35
C GLN A 509 39.46 27.80 -2.25
N SER A 510 38.90 28.42 -3.29
CA SER A 510 37.45 28.58 -3.44
C SER A 510 36.90 27.55 -4.41
N ILE A 511 35.97 26.72 -3.97
CA ILE A 511 35.27 25.72 -4.81
C ILE A 511 33.79 26.03 -4.94
N GLU A 512 33.14 25.56 -6.00
CA GLU A 512 31.68 25.57 -6.10
C GLU A 512 31.13 24.31 -5.42
N ALA A 513 30.16 24.51 -4.52
CA ALA A 513 29.59 23.43 -3.72
C ALA A 513 28.07 23.49 -3.70
N VAL A 514 27.47 22.31 -3.72
CA VAL A 514 26.05 22.09 -3.44
C VAL A 514 25.89 21.79 -1.96
N ILE A 515 25.05 22.58 -1.30
CA ILE A 515 24.77 22.47 0.13
C ILE A 515 23.30 22.12 0.31
N GLU A 516 23.05 21.10 1.13
CA GLU A 516 21.72 20.59 1.42
C GLU A 516 21.39 20.78 2.91
N PHE A 517 20.19 21.27 3.20
CA PHE A 517 19.75 21.56 4.56
C PHE A 517 18.79 20.49 5.07
N LYS A 518 18.99 20.04 6.31
CA LYS A 518 18.06 19.16 7.01
C LYS A 518 17.73 19.71 8.38
N HIS A 519 16.51 19.51 8.85
CA HIS A 519 16.25 19.72 10.28
C HIS A 519 16.92 18.61 11.10
N ASN A 520 16.55 17.36 10.81
CA ASN A 520 17.10 16.17 11.45
C ASN A 520 17.91 15.37 10.42
N LEU A 521 19.17 15.09 10.69
CA LEU A 521 20.06 14.42 9.72
C LEU A 521 19.57 13.02 9.33
N GLN A 522 18.97 12.28 10.27
CA GLN A 522 18.40 10.94 10.02
C GLN A 522 17.24 10.91 9.00
N SER A 523 16.69 12.07 8.61
CA SER A 523 15.72 12.13 7.51
C SER A 523 16.31 11.69 6.16
N LEU A 524 17.64 11.64 6.03
CA LEU A 524 18.33 11.14 4.83
C LEU A 524 18.15 9.64 4.59
N ILE A 525 17.83 8.86 5.62
CA ILE A 525 17.54 7.42 5.47
C ILE A 525 16.38 7.22 4.50
N LYS A 526 15.31 7.97 4.69
CA LYS A 526 14.14 7.96 3.81
C LYS A 526 14.45 8.49 2.41
N ASP A 527 15.28 9.54 2.30
CA ASP A 527 15.70 10.07 0.99
C ASP A 527 16.51 9.03 0.18
N LEU A 528 17.27 8.16 0.87
CA LEU A 528 18.01 7.04 0.27
C LEU A 528 17.07 5.89 -0.17
N GLU A 529 16.18 5.44 0.72
CA GLU A 529 15.21 4.37 0.42
C GLU A 529 14.29 4.74 -0.75
N ASP A 530 13.85 6.00 -0.81
CA ASP A 530 12.95 6.49 -1.85
C ASP A 530 13.67 6.76 -3.19
N GLY A 531 15.00 6.64 -3.27
CA GLY A 531 15.80 6.88 -4.48
C GLY A 531 15.67 8.30 -5.06
N ARG A 532 15.25 9.27 -4.25
CA ARG A 532 14.87 10.61 -4.72
C ARG A 532 16.05 11.55 -4.98
N LYS A 533 17.20 11.33 -4.35
CA LYS A 533 18.35 12.24 -4.38
C LYS A 533 19.64 11.53 -4.75
N SER A 534 20.44 12.18 -5.58
CA SER A 534 21.80 11.72 -5.89
C SER A 534 22.76 12.33 -4.88
N PHE A 535 23.18 11.53 -3.89
CA PHE A 535 24.15 11.94 -2.87
C PHE A 535 25.53 12.26 -3.44
N THR A 536 25.84 11.79 -4.66
CA THR A 536 27.06 12.11 -5.40
C THR A 536 27.25 13.60 -5.66
N ASP A 537 26.15 14.35 -5.72
CA ASP A 537 26.18 15.74 -6.15
C ASP A 537 26.17 16.71 -4.96
N VAL A 538 26.02 16.20 -3.73
CA VAL A 538 26.00 17.00 -2.50
C VAL A 538 27.40 17.05 -1.91
N ASN A 539 27.92 18.25 -1.68
CA ASN A 539 29.27 18.43 -1.15
C ASN A 539 29.28 18.64 0.37
N LEU A 540 28.24 19.27 0.92
CA LEU A 540 28.14 19.60 2.33
C LEU A 540 26.69 19.48 2.81
N LEU A 541 26.52 18.89 3.98
CA LEU A 541 25.22 18.82 4.67
C LEU A 541 25.22 19.80 5.84
N VAL A 542 24.13 20.55 5.99
CA VAL A 542 23.91 21.41 7.15
C VAL A 542 22.64 20.96 7.84
N ALA A 543 22.73 20.57 9.10
CA ALA A 543 21.56 20.16 9.87
C ALA A 543 21.49 20.79 11.25
N TRP A 544 20.29 20.86 11.82
CA TRP A 544 20.15 21.31 13.21
C TRP A 544 20.72 20.27 14.18
N ASP A 545 20.27 19.02 14.05
CA ASP A 545 20.66 17.92 14.95
C ASP A 545 20.65 16.55 14.25
N ALA A 546 21.18 15.54 14.91
CA ALA A 546 21.23 14.16 14.43
C ALA A 546 20.95 13.13 15.52
N ASP A 547 20.17 12.10 15.19
CA ASP A 547 20.06 10.89 16.01
C ASP A 547 21.01 9.81 15.48
N VAL A 548 22.12 9.62 16.20
CA VAL A 548 23.20 8.67 15.83
C VAL A 548 22.70 7.22 15.80
N GLN A 549 21.78 6.85 16.70
CA GLN A 549 21.27 5.47 16.75
C GLN A 549 20.38 5.17 15.55
N LEU A 550 19.52 6.13 15.16
CA LEU A 550 18.69 6.00 13.97
C LEU A 550 19.53 5.96 12.70
N LEU A 551 20.55 6.83 12.57
CA LEU A 551 21.48 6.80 11.43
C LEU A 551 22.17 5.45 11.30
N LYS A 552 22.67 4.89 12.40
CA LYS A 552 23.32 3.58 12.42
C LYS A 552 22.39 2.44 12.01
N LYS A 553 21.11 2.47 12.42
CA LYS A 553 20.10 1.51 11.95
C LYS A 553 19.88 1.57 10.44
N GLY A 554 19.94 2.77 9.86
CA GLY A 554 19.88 2.99 8.41
C GLY A 554 21.19 2.70 7.66
N GLY A 555 22.23 2.18 8.35
CA GLY A 555 23.54 1.89 7.75
C GLY A 555 24.46 3.10 7.59
N PHE A 556 24.06 4.29 8.05
CA PHE A 556 24.91 5.47 8.02
C PHE A 556 25.86 5.49 9.23
N GLU A 557 27.08 5.96 9.03
CA GLU A 557 28.03 6.18 10.12
C GLU A 557 28.30 7.68 10.23
N LEU A 558 28.15 8.23 11.43
CA LEU A 558 28.37 9.65 11.71
C LEU A 558 29.54 9.80 12.68
N ASP A 559 30.66 10.28 12.18
CA ASP A 559 31.89 10.46 12.94
C ASP A 559 32.09 11.92 13.32
N ILE A 560 32.53 12.17 14.54
CA ILE A 560 32.83 13.53 15.02
C ILE A 560 34.16 13.99 14.40
N LEU A 561 34.16 15.16 13.76
CA LEU A 561 35.36 15.79 13.22
C LEU A 561 35.75 17.02 14.04
N SER A 562 37.02 17.17 14.40
CA SER A 562 37.53 18.40 15.04
C SER A 562 37.68 19.53 14.02
N ASP A 563 38.21 19.21 12.85
CA ASP A 563 38.40 20.07 11.68
C ASP A 563 38.08 19.26 10.40
N GLY A 564 37.68 19.96 9.34
CA GLY A 564 37.29 19.34 8.07
C GLY A 564 37.79 20.14 6.85
N TYR A 565 37.45 19.64 5.68
CA TYR A 565 37.68 20.29 4.39
C TYR A 565 36.89 21.61 4.31
N PHE A 566 35.64 21.62 4.75
CA PHE A 566 34.81 22.81 4.87
C PHE A 566 34.91 23.45 6.27
N ASN A 567 34.84 24.79 6.33
CA ASN A 567 34.95 25.54 7.58
C ASN A 567 33.73 25.32 8.50
N GLY A 568 33.95 25.05 9.79
CA GLY A 568 32.86 24.89 10.77
C GLY A 568 32.16 23.52 10.73
N VAL A 569 32.69 22.58 9.96
CA VAL A 569 32.27 21.17 9.99
C VAL A 569 32.41 20.60 11.39
N THR A 570 31.41 19.82 11.78
CA THR A 570 31.40 19.14 13.09
C THR A 570 31.47 17.64 12.96
N HIS A 571 31.04 17.07 11.83
CA HIS A 571 30.98 15.63 11.62
C HIS A 571 31.26 15.23 10.17
N CYS A 572 31.55 13.96 9.95
CA CYS A 572 31.57 13.31 8.64
C CYS A 572 30.48 12.23 8.61
N LEU A 573 29.70 12.18 7.53
CA LEU A 573 28.66 11.18 7.34
C LEU A 573 29.09 10.20 6.23
N THR A 574 29.30 8.95 6.60
CA THR A 574 29.47 7.84 5.67
C THR A 574 28.10 7.32 5.24
N ILE A 575 27.88 7.28 3.93
CA ILE A 575 26.62 6.86 3.32
C ILE A 575 26.73 5.38 2.92
N PRO A 576 25.73 4.52 3.20
CA PRO A 576 25.77 3.09 2.91
C PRO A 576 25.53 2.77 1.42
N VAL A 577 26.11 3.56 0.51
CA VAL A 577 26.01 3.38 -0.94
C VAL A 577 27.42 3.20 -1.52
N PRO A 578 27.72 2.03 -2.13
CA PRO A 578 29.01 1.80 -2.75
C PRO A 578 29.33 2.86 -3.81
N GLY A 579 30.52 3.47 -3.72
CA GLY A 579 30.99 4.49 -4.66
C GLY A 579 30.58 5.92 -4.34
N VAL A 580 29.81 6.16 -3.27
CA VAL A 580 29.53 7.51 -2.76
C VAL A 580 30.57 7.84 -1.69
N SER A 581 31.28 8.97 -1.86
CA SER A 581 32.23 9.45 -0.87
C SER A 581 31.52 9.94 0.40
N PRO A 582 32.15 9.83 1.59
CA PRO A 582 31.64 10.45 2.80
C PRO A 582 31.43 11.95 2.61
N ILE A 583 30.35 12.48 3.20
CA ILE A 583 29.96 13.89 3.08
C ILE A 583 30.18 14.58 4.42
N GLU A 584 30.85 15.73 4.42
CA GLU A 584 31.01 16.52 5.63
C GLU A 584 29.69 17.17 6.07
N VAL A 585 29.53 17.31 7.37
CA VAL A 585 28.30 17.80 8.00
C VAL A 585 28.58 18.90 9.01
N ILE A 586 27.85 20.00 8.89
CA ILE A 586 27.71 21.01 9.94
C ILE A 586 26.42 20.72 10.71
N LEU A 587 26.54 20.06 11.87
CA LEU A 587 25.49 20.06 12.88
C LEU A 587 25.54 21.37 13.66
N LEU A 588 24.57 22.25 13.43
CA LEU A 588 24.52 23.59 14.03
C LEU A 588 24.42 23.52 15.56
N ARG A 589 23.67 22.58 16.12
CA ARG A 589 23.61 22.38 17.57
C ARG A 589 25.00 22.10 18.15
N THR A 590 25.73 21.13 17.58
CA THR A 590 27.10 20.82 18.00
C THR A 590 28.06 21.99 17.76
N PHE A 591 27.89 22.74 16.67
CA PHE A 591 28.69 23.93 16.40
C PHE A 591 28.53 24.98 17.50
N PHE A 592 27.28 25.25 17.94
CA PHE A 592 27.02 26.13 19.08
C PHE A 592 27.58 25.59 20.39
N ASP A 593 27.44 24.29 20.65
CA ASP A 593 27.96 23.67 21.87
C ASP A 593 29.49 23.79 21.95
N ARG A 594 30.21 23.51 20.86
CA ARG A 594 31.68 23.70 20.78
C ARG A 594 32.08 25.14 21.04
N LYS A 595 31.35 26.09 20.43
CA LYS A 595 31.61 27.52 20.60
C LYS A 595 31.38 27.98 22.04
N ARG A 596 30.39 27.42 22.73
CA ARG A 596 30.13 27.68 24.16
C ARG A 596 31.21 27.08 25.04
N SER A 597 31.72 25.90 24.72
CA SER A 597 32.84 25.26 25.45
C SER A 597 34.20 25.91 25.20
N ALA A 598 34.37 26.65 24.10
CA ALA A 598 35.60 27.36 23.75
C ALA A 598 35.68 28.79 24.32
N LYS A 599 34.60 29.30 24.92
CA LYS A 599 34.56 30.56 25.70
C LYS A 599 34.70 30.25 27.17
#